data_AF-A0AA38R134-F1
#
_entry.id   AF-A0AA38R134-F1
#
_cell.length_a   1.000
_cell.length_b   1.000
_cell.length_c   1.000
_cell.angle_alpha   90.00
_cell.angle_beta   90.00
_cell.angle_gamma   90.00
#
_symmetry.space_group_name_H-M   'P 1'
#
loop_
_entity.id
_entity.type
_entity.pdbx_description
1 polymer ?
#
loop_
_entity_poly.entity_id
_entity_poly.type
_entity_poly.pdbx_seq_one_letter_code
_entity_poly.pdbx_strand_id
1 'polypeptide(L)'
;MSVVRAGDGSGGLVPGGQGLVSRVESTPGERYKVLHLLTGDAAVRTAMEEYCVNDLQRALWALPSVDVDVRIPVDQSIETWIAKVKTRQSYLNGILIQSRGRTGLVCDKCARNAHPFPACVRAAGHFGGACGCCEYQSGRASCSVRGLPDKDAEDRARTRGLGGAGGAAGGAEVVDLTGDSD
;
A
#
# COMPACT_ATOMS: atom_id res chain seq x y z
N MET A 1 -2.55 35.39 -9.56
CA MET A 1 -3.04 34.03 -9.34
C MET A 1 -3.28 33.40 -10.71
N SER A 2 -2.32 32.62 -11.22
CA SER A 2 -2.48 31.88 -12.48
C SER A 2 -2.60 30.40 -12.14
N VAL A 3 -3.78 29.85 -12.36
CA VAL A 3 -4.06 28.42 -12.31
C VAL A 3 -3.63 27.86 -13.66
N VAL A 4 -2.54 27.10 -13.70
CA VAL A 4 -2.13 26.39 -14.92
C VAL A 4 -2.98 25.12 -15.03
N ARG A 5 -3.78 25.05 -16.07
CA ARG A 5 -4.65 23.91 -16.42
C ARG A 5 -3.81 22.65 -16.68
N ALA A 6 -4.39 21.52 -16.29
CA ALA A 6 -3.96 20.17 -16.62
C ALA A 6 -3.72 20.03 -18.13
N GLY A 7 -2.47 19.69 -18.48
CA GLY A 7 -2.09 19.24 -19.82
C GLY A 7 -2.08 17.71 -19.86
N ASP A 8 -2.55 17.18 -20.98
CA ASP A 8 -2.73 15.77 -21.28
C ASP A 8 -1.48 14.91 -20.99
N GLY A 9 -1.65 13.90 -20.13
CA GLY A 9 -1.55 12.49 -20.55
C GLY A 9 -0.21 11.90 -21.02
N SER A 10 0.90 12.63 -21.00
CA SER A 10 2.22 12.04 -21.23
C SER A 10 3.25 12.75 -20.37
N GLY A 11 3.28 12.39 -19.07
CA GLY A 11 4.36 12.76 -18.18
C GLY A 11 5.64 12.12 -18.68
N GLY A 12 6.41 12.87 -19.47
CA GLY A 12 7.69 12.41 -19.99
C GLY A 12 8.57 11.94 -18.83
N LEU A 13 9.02 10.70 -18.91
CA LEU A 13 9.94 10.12 -17.93
C LEU A 13 11.14 11.05 -17.73
N VAL A 14 11.53 11.24 -16.48
CA VAL A 14 12.64 12.12 -16.15
C VAL A 14 13.93 11.53 -16.71
N PRO A 15 14.81 12.31 -17.38
CA PRO A 15 16.12 11.84 -17.81
C PRO A 15 16.90 11.25 -16.62
N GLY A 16 17.44 10.03 -16.78
CA GLY A 16 18.07 9.27 -15.69
C GLY A 16 17.08 8.59 -14.71
N GLY A 17 15.78 8.81 -14.89
CA GLY A 17 14.68 8.19 -14.13
C GLY A 17 14.43 6.71 -14.46
N GLN A 18 15.08 6.19 -15.50
CA GLN A 18 15.08 4.77 -15.95
C GLN A 18 13.69 4.11 -15.96
N GLY A 19 12.65 4.85 -16.37
CA GLY A 19 11.28 4.34 -16.39
C GLY A 19 10.59 4.32 -15.03
N LEU A 20 11.30 4.54 -13.92
CA LEU A 20 10.75 4.48 -12.56
C LEU A 20 10.22 5.84 -12.07
N VAL A 21 10.88 6.94 -12.44
CA VAL A 21 10.52 8.29 -11.98
C VAL A 21 9.84 9.08 -13.10
N SER A 22 8.58 9.43 -12.88
CA SER A 22 7.75 10.15 -13.84
C SER A 22 7.91 11.66 -13.74
N ARG A 23 8.11 12.19 -12.52
CA ARG A 23 8.31 13.62 -12.28
C ARG A 23 9.14 13.86 -11.03
N VAL A 24 9.85 15.00 -10.98
CA VAL A 24 10.52 15.48 -9.77
C VAL A 24 10.06 16.88 -9.44
N GLU A 25 9.73 17.11 -8.17
CA GLU A 25 9.41 18.42 -7.62
C GLU A 25 10.44 18.81 -6.58
N SER A 26 11.00 20.01 -6.72
CA SER A 26 11.94 20.60 -5.76
C SER A 26 11.44 21.98 -5.38
N THR A 27 11.33 22.24 -4.08
CA THR A 27 10.94 23.56 -3.57
C THR A 27 12.18 24.26 -3.01
N PRO A 28 12.48 25.52 -3.40
CA PRO A 28 13.61 26.24 -2.85
C PRO A 28 13.55 26.33 -1.32
N GLY A 29 14.66 26.03 -0.65
CA GLY A 29 14.76 26.03 0.82
C GLY A 29 14.33 24.74 1.51
N GLU A 30 13.72 23.79 0.79
CA GLU A 30 13.41 22.47 1.34
C GLU A 30 14.64 21.56 1.41
N ARG A 31 14.66 20.68 2.41
CA ARG A 31 15.73 19.69 2.58
C ARG A 31 15.55 18.46 1.70
N TYR A 32 14.39 18.32 1.07
CA TYR A 32 14.01 17.16 0.28
C TYR A 32 13.40 17.61 -1.05
N LYS A 33 13.59 16.76 -2.07
CA LYS A 33 12.82 16.78 -3.31
C LYS A 33 11.88 15.58 -3.35
N VAL A 34 10.77 15.72 -4.06
CA VAL A 34 9.74 14.70 -4.20
C VAL A 34 9.90 14.04 -5.57
N LEU A 35 10.02 12.72 -5.57
CA LEU A 35 9.95 11.89 -6.76
C LEU A 35 8.53 11.35 -6.88
N HIS A 36 7.87 11.63 -8.00
CA HIS A 36 6.56 11.07 -8.31
C HIS A 36 6.74 9.82 -9.16
N LEU A 37 6.26 8.70 -8.64
CA LEU A 37 6.22 7.43 -9.32
C LEU A 37 4.76 7.19 -9.74
N LEU A 38 4.46 7.36 -11.02
CA LEU A 38 3.16 7.04 -11.57
C LEU A 38 3.08 5.51 -11.73
N THR A 39 2.80 4.79 -10.64
CA THR A 39 2.91 3.33 -10.62
C THR A 39 1.85 2.62 -11.48
N GLY A 40 0.86 3.36 -11.97
CA GLY A 40 -0.05 2.92 -13.02
C GLY A 40 0.51 3.00 -14.45
N ASP A 41 1.53 3.82 -14.69
CA ASP A 41 2.15 4.00 -16.01
C ASP A 41 2.88 2.72 -16.48
N ALA A 42 2.76 2.38 -17.77
CA ALA A 42 3.29 1.15 -18.32
C ALA A 42 4.81 1.01 -18.16
N ALA A 43 5.58 2.10 -18.26
CA ALA A 43 7.03 2.07 -18.12
C ALA A 43 7.43 1.84 -16.65
N VAL A 44 6.77 2.53 -15.72
CA VAL A 44 6.98 2.36 -14.27
C VAL A 44 6.61 0.95 -13.85
N ARG A 45 5.49 0.42 -14.38
CA ARG A 45 5.06 -0.95 -14.14
C ARG A 45 6.08 -1.98 -14.60
N THR A 46 6.55 -1.86 -15.83
CA THR A 46 7.54 -2.77 -16.40
C THR A 46 8.84 -2.76 -15.58
N ALA A 47 9.34 -1.56 -15.23
CA ALA A 47 10.56 -1.44 -14.43
C ALA A 47 10.40 -2.05 -13.02
N MET A 48 9.28 -1.80 -12.35
CA MET A 48 9.04 -2.34 -11.01
C MET A 48 8.79 -3.86 -10.99
N GLU A 49 8.17 -4.41 -12.03
CA GLU A 49 7.95 -5.84 -12.17
C GLU A 49 9.27 -6.61 -12.28
N GLU A 50 10.24 -6.06 -13.04
CA GLU A 50 11.59 -6.62 -13.16
C GLU A 50 12.30 -6.69 -11.78
N TYR A 51 12.03 -5.75 -10.89
CA TYR A 51 12.67 -5.69 -9.57
C TYR A 51 12.03 -6.62 -8.53
N CYS A 52 10.84 -7.17 -8.82
CA CYS A 52 10.17 -8.11 -7.92
C CYS A 52 10.83 -9.49 -8.01
N VAL A 53 11.58 -9.87 -6.97
CA VAL A 53 12.41 -11.10 -6.95
C VAL A 53 11.80 -12.25 -6.18
N ASN A 54 10.76 -12.02 -5.36
CA ASN A 54 10.12 -13.08 -4.55
C ASN A 54 8.60 -13.07 -4.64
N ASP A 55 7.99 -14.19 -4.26
CA ASP A 55 6.54 -14.41 -4.37
C ASP A 55 5.72 -13.40 -3.55
N LEU A 56 6.23 -12.97 -2.40
CA LEU A 56 5.56 -11.98 -1.56
C LEU A 56 5.48 -10.61 -2.25
N GLN A 57 6.53 -10.21 -2.96
CA GLN A 57 6.53 -9.00 -3.78
C GLN A 57 5.60 -9.14 -4.98
N ARG A 58 5.62 -10.29 -5.67
CA ARG A 58 4.75 -10.55 -6.82
C ARG A 58 3.28 -10.60 -6.43
N ALA A 59 2.95 -11.20 -5.28
CA ALA A 59 1.60 -11.22 -4.75
C ALA A 59 1.09 -9.79 -4.46
N LEU A 60 1.93 -8.95 -3.84
CA LEU A 60 1.59 -7.55 -3.63
C LEU A 60 1.50 -6.80 -4.97
N TRP A 61 2.43 -7.04 -5.89
CA TRP A 61 2.50 -6.41 -7.21
C TRP A 61 1.20 -6.56 -8.01
N ALA A 62 0.54 -7.72 -7.89
CA ALA A 62 -0.72 -8.04 -8.57
C ALA A 62 -1.92 -7.22 -8.09
N LEU A 63 -1.82 -6.54 -6.93
CA LEU A 63 -2.90 -5.67 -6.44
C LEU A 63 -2.99 -4.36 -7.23
N PRO A 64 -4.16 -3.70 -7.26
CA PRO A 64 -4.32 -2.37 -7.83
C PRO A 64 -3.32 -1.39 -7.22
N SER A 65 -2.76 -0.52 -8.06
CA SER A 65 -1.74 0.44 -7.67
C SER A 65 -2.30 1.86 -7.58
N VAL A 66 -1.74 2.64 -6.66
CA VAL A 66 -1.86 4.10 -6.58
C VAL A 66 -0.49 4.73 -6.75
N ASP A 67 -0.46 5.94 -7.31
CA ASP A 67 0.77 6.68 -7.51
C ASP A 67 1.45 7.00 -6.17
N VAL A 68 2.79 7.01 -6.19
CA VAL A 68 3.59 7.12 -4.97
C VAL A 68 4.52 8.31 -5.05
N ASP A 69 4.47 9.12 -3.99
CA ASP A 69 5.42 10.20 -3.76
C ASP A 69 6.52 9.76 -2.80
N VAL A 70 7.78 9.92 -3.21
CA VAL A 70 8.95 9.60 -2.40
C VAL A 70 9.81 10.84 -2.18
N ARG A 71 10.00 11.21 -0.92
CA ARG A 71 10.89 12.26 -0.48
C ARG A 71 12.31 11.71 -0.38
N ILE A 72 13.24 12.34 -1.10
CA ILE A 72 14.67 12.06 -1.01
C ILE A 72 15.44 13.34 -0.70
N PRO A 73 16.59 13.27 -0.01
CA PRO A 73 17.45 14.43 0.22
C PRO A 73 17.79 15.16 -1.10
N VAL A 74 17.84 16.50 -1.06
CA VAL A 74 18.11 17.31 -2.27
C VAL A 74 19.46 16.99 -2.91
N ASP A 75 20.45 16.66 -2.10
CA ASP A 75 21.82 16.28 -2.47
C ASP A 75 21.92 14.84 -3.03
N GLN A 76 20.91 14.00 -2.82
CA GLN A 76 20.89 12.65 -3.37
C GLN A 76 20.51 12.67 -4.86
N SER A 77 21.35 12.07 -5.73
CA SER A 77 21.00 11.91 -7.14
C SER A 77 19.89 10.88 -7.36
N ILE A 78 19.06 11.08 -8.40
CA ILE A 78 17.98 10.16 -8.77
C ILE A 78 18.56 8.78 -9.11
N GLU A 79 19.67 8.73 -9.84
CA GLU A 79 20.37 7.50 -10.22
C GLU A 79 20.83 6.70 -8.98
N THR A 80 21.40 7.39 -7.98
CA THR A 80 21.80 6.76 -6.72
C THR A 80 20.58 6.18 -6.00
N TRP A 81 19.46 6.88 -6.03
CA TRP A 81 18.23 6.40 -5.45
C TRP A 81 17.66 5.18 -6.21
N ILE A 82 17.64 5.19 -7.54
CA ILE A 82 17.23 4.05 -8.36
C ILE A 82 18.14 2.84 -8.10
N ALA A 83 19.46 3.05 -8.03
CA ALA A 83 20.40 1.98 -7.69
C ALA A 83 20.07 1.35 -6.33
N LYS A 84 19.66 2.15 -5.32
CA LYS A 84 19.18 1.62 -4.03
C LYS A 84 17.87 0.85 -4.18
N VAL A 85 16.92 1.31 -4.98
CA VAL A 85 15.66 0.57 -5.23
C VAL A 85 15.94 -0.80 -5.85
N LYS A 86 16.85 -0.86 -6.84
CA LYS A 86 17.26 -2.10 -7.52
C LYS A 86 17.97 -3.09 -6.60
N THR A 87 18.86 -2.58 -5.73
CA THR A 87 19.77 -3.43 -4.95
C THR A 87 19.26 -3.75 -3.55
N ARG A 88 18.42 -2.89 -2.96
CA ARG A 88 17.94 -3.02 -1.58
C ARG A 88 16.45 -3.34 -1.56
N GLN A 89 16.14 -4.58 -1.21
CA GLN A 89 14.77 -5.08 -1.11
C GLN A 89 13.86 -4.21 -0.21
N SER A 90 14.42 -3.61 0.84
CA SER A 90 13.65 -2.73 1.72
C SER A 90 13.08 -1.51 1.00
N TYR A 91 13.80 -0.91 0.06
CA TYR A 91 13.37 0.26 -0.70
C TYR A 91 12.19 -0.12 -1.61
N LEU A 92 12.37 -1.19 -2.39
CA LEU A 92 11.33 -1.72 -3.26
C LEU A 92 10.08 -2.11 -2.46
N ASN A 93 10.23 -2.86 -1.37
CA ASN A 93 9.11 -3.27 -0.53
C ASN A 93 8.35 -2.06 0.03
N GLY A 94 9.06 -1.01 0.46
CA GLY A 94 8.44 0.23 0.90
C GLY A 94 7.56 0.86 -0.19
N ILE A 95 8.05 0.95 -1.43
CA ILE A 95 7.31 1.48 -2.58
C ILE A 95 6.11 0.58 -2.93
N LEU A 96 6.29 -0.75 -2.88
CA LEU A 96 5.20 -1.70 -3.11
C LEU A 96 4.10 -1.56 -2.06
N ILE A 97 4.45 -1.44 -0.78
CA ILE A 97 3.47 -1.22 0.28
C ILE A 97 2.73 0.11 0.05
N GLN A 98 3.44 1.18 -0.30
CA GLN A 98 2.81 2.50 -0.49
C GLN A 98 1.88 2.53 -1.69
N SER A 99 2.26 1.86 -2.79
CA SER A 99 1.43 1.81 -4.00
C SER A 99 0.21 0.91 -3.87
N ARG A 100 0.21 -0.12 -3.01
CA ARG A 100 -0.84 -1.17 -3.00
C ARG A 100 -1.48 -1.43 -1.66
N GLY A 101 -0.92 -0.88 -0.61
CA GLY A 101 -1.44 -1.01 0.74
C GLY A 101 -2.61 -0.08 1.00
N ARG A 102 -3.00 0.00 2.27
CA ARG A 102 -4.06 0.89 2.76
C ARG A 102 -3.55 1.71 3.93
N THR A 103 -4.12 2.91 4.07
CA THR A 103 -3.97 3.72 5.27
C THR A 103 -4.82 3.12 6.40
N GLY A 104 -4.44 3.39 7.65
CA GLY A 104 -5.12 2.85 8.82
C GLY A 104 -4.46 3.39 10.10
N LEU A 105 -4.10 2.48 11.01
CA LEU A 105 -3.31 2.85 12.20
C LEU A 105 -1.96 3.47 11.79
N VAL A 106 -1.72 4.68 12.28
CA VAL A 106 -0.45 5.38 12.09
C VAL A 106 0.55 4.91 13.15
N CYS A 107 1.74 4.49 12.73
CA CYS A 107 2.79 4.11 13.67
C CYS A 107 3.48 5.32 14.30
N ASP A 108 4.08 5.16 15.48
CA ASP A 108 4.68 6.27 16.23
C ASP A 108 5.80 6.99 15.48
N LYS A 109 6.49 6.29 14.56
CA LYS A 109 7.50 6.90 13.71
C LYS A 109 6.83 7.79 12.65
N CYS A 110 5.81 7.26 11.96
CA CYS A 110 5.03 8.02 10.98
C CYS A 110 4.31 9.22 11.58
N ALA A 111 3.80 9.13 12.82
CA ALA A 111 3.17 10.25 13.53
C ALA A 111 4.13 11.43 13.75
N ARG A 112 5.45 11.19 13.78
CA ARG A 112 6.49 12.21 13.89
C ARG A 112 6.96 12.78 12.54
N ASN A 113 6.33 12.35 11.44
CA ASN A 113 6.44 12.91 10.08
C ASN A 113 7.87 12.99 9.47
N ALA A 114 8.80 12.12 9.88
CA ALA A 114 10.21 12.14 9.43
C ALA A 114 10.53 11.07 8.36
N HIS A 115 9.58 10.76 7.47
CA HIS A 115 9.67 9.58 6.60
C HIS A 115 9.66 9.89 5.10
N PRO A 116 10.23 8.98 4.30
CA PRO A 116 10.34 9.15 2.85
C PRO A 116 8.99 9.16 2.14
N PHE A 117 7.89 8.77 2.78
CA PHE A 117 6.56 8.79 2.17
C PHE A 117 5.62 9.70 2.99
N PRO A 118 4.62 10.32 2.33
CA PRO A 118 3.69 11.23 3.00
C PRO A 118 2.68 10.52 3.91
N ALA A 119 2.41 9.23 3.68
CA ALA A 119 1.37 8.49 4.40
C ALA A 119 1.93 7.23 5.10
N CYS A 120 1.29 6.85 6.22
CA CYS A 120 1.52 5.58 6.88
C CYS A 120 0.62 4.50 6.25
N VAL A 121 1.14 3.80 5.25
CA VAL A 121 0.42 2.76 4.53
C VAL A 121 0.95 1.39 4.94
N ARG A 122 0.05 0.40 5.05
CA ARG A 122 0.37 -1.00 5.36
C ARG A 122 -0.26 -1.93 4.32
N ALA A 123 0.35 -3.09 4.13
CA ALA A 123 -0.22 -4.17 3.33
C ALA A 123 -0.44 -5.39 4.23
N ALA A 124 -1.70 -5.65 4.62
CA ALA A 124 -2.05 -6.83 5.42
C ALA A 124 -1.54 -8.12 4.77
N GLY A 125 -1.08 -9.05 5.61
CA GLY A 125 -0.49 -10.32 5.15
C GLY A 125 0.90 -10.20 4.52
N HIS A 126 1.41 -8.98 4.29
CA HIS A 126 2.71 -8.75 3.66
C HIS A 126 3.70 -8.16 4.66
N PHE A 127 4.97 -8.57 4.55
CA PHE A 127 6.10 -8.00 5.29
C PHE A 127 5.88 -7.91 6.82
N GLY A 128 5.14 -8.85 7.38
CA GLY A 128 4.81 -8.88 8.82
C GLY A 128 3.86 -7.76 9.27
N GLY A 129 3.16 -7.09 8.35
CA GLY A 129 2.20 -6.02 8.65
C GLY A 129 2.83 -4.69 9.05
N ALA A 130 4.12 -4.48 8.79
CA ALA A 130 4.75 -3.17 9.02
C ALA A 130 4.33 -2.16 7.95
N CYS A 131 4.43 -0.86 8.27
CA CYS A 131 4.16 0.19 7.30
C CYS A 131 5.31 0.38 6.29
N GLY A 132 4.99 0.93 5.12
CA GLY A 132 5.95 1.19 4.03
C GLY A 132 7.12 2.08 4.45
N CYS A 133 6.89 3.06 5.32
CA CYS A 133 7.96 3.92 5.85
C CYS A 133 8.99 3.15 6.69
N CYS A 134 8.51 2.29 7.61
CA CYS A 134 9.39 1.47 8.43
C CYS A 134 10.08 0.40 7.60
N GLU A 135 9.39 -0.19 6.63
CA GLU A 135 9.97 -1.16 5.71
C GLU A 135 11.12 -0.54 4.92
N TYR A 136 10.89 0.62 4.29
CA TYR A 136 11.87 1.32 3.47
C TYR A 136 13.18 1.61 4.20
N GLN A 137 13.08 2.03 5.47
CA GLN A 137 14.22 2.34 6.33
C GLN A 137 14.87 1.08 6.95
N SER A 138 14.47 -0.12 6.53
CA SER A 138 14.90 -1.40 7.13
C SER A 138 14.55 -1.51 8.63
N GLY A 139 13.57 -0.73 9.10
CA GLY A 139 13.11 -0.63 10.48
C GLY A 139 11.88 -1.47 10.81
N ARG A 140 11.53 -2.45 9.97
CA ARG A 140 10.32 -3.30 10.08
C ARG A 140 10.06 -3.79 11.50
N ALA A 141 11.09 -4.35 12.15
CA ALA A 141 10.97 -4.96 13.48
C ALA A 141 10.52 -3.97 14.57
N SER A 142 10.83 -2.69 14.40
CA SER A 142 10.52 -1.59 15.34
C SER A 142 9.26 -0.79 14.98
N CYS A 143 8.47 -1.27 14.01
CA CYS A 143 7.22 -0.61 13.62
C CYS A 143 6.13 -0.94 14.66
N SER A 144 5.59 0.07 15.35
CA SER A 144 4.63 -0.15 16.45
C SER A 144 3.26 -0.68 16.01
N VAL A 145 2.97 -0.64 14.71
CA VAL A 145 1.75 -1.22 14.11
C VAL A 145 1.99 -2.57 13.43
N ARG A 146 3.21 -3.11 13.55
CA ARG A 146 3.56 -4.42 12.98
C ARG A 146 2.71 -5.51 13.64
N GLY A 147 2.16 -6.42 12.83
CA GLY A 147 1.35 -7.54 13.30
C GLY A 147 -0.04 -7.16 13.83
N LEU A 148 -0.38 -5.86 13.93
CA LEU A 148 -1.72 -5.42 14.31
C LEU A 148 -2.68 -5.60 13.13
N PRO A 149 -3.95 -5.97 13.39
CA PRO A 149 -4.96 -6.09 12.35
C PRO A 149 -5.15 -4.75 11.61
N ASP A 150 -5.54 -4.81 10.34
CA ASP A 150 -6.12 -3.65 9.67
C ASP A 150 -7.51 -3.42 10.26
N LYS A 151 -7.75 -2.25 10.86
CA LYS A 151 -9.05 -1.90 11.43
C LYS A 151 -10.18 -2.09 10.40
N ASP A 152 -9.94 -1.72 9.14
CA ASP A 152 -10.88 -1.97 8.05
C ASP A 152 -11.12 -3.47 7.77
N ALA A 153 -10.12 -4.32 7.99
CA ALA A 153 -10.27 -5.77 7.85
C ALA A 153 -11.06 -6.36 9.03
N GLU A 154 -10.82 -5.84 10.24
CA GLU A 154 -11.57 -6.19 11.45
C GLU A 154 -13.04 -5.76 11.34
N ASP A 155 -13.29 -4.53 10.89
CA ASP A 155 -14.64 -4.00 10.67
C ASP A 155 -15.37 -4.76 9.56
N ARG A 156 -14.68 -5.14 8.47
CA ARG A 156 -15.23 -6.01 7.40
C ARG A 156 -15.50 -7.44 7.88
N ALA A 157 -14.61 -8.01 8.70
CA ALA A 157 -14.83 -9.32 9.29
C ALA A 157 -16.05 -9.29 10.23
N ARG A 158 -16.21 -8.22 11.01
CA ARG A 158 -17.36 -7.99 11.88
C ARG A 158 -18.66 -7.82 11.09
N THR A 159 -18.65 -7.04 10.00
CA THR A 159 -19.84 -6.88 9.14
C THR A 159 -20.19 -8.18 8.39
N ARG A 160 -19.21 -8.99 7.98
CA ARG A 160 -19.45 -10.31 7.39
C ARG A 160 -19.96 -11.34 8.41
N GLY A 161 -19.56 -11.22 9.68
CA GLY A 161 -20.02 -12.10 10.77
C GLY A 161 -21.47 -11.85 11.23
N LEU A 162 -22.07 -10.71 10.88
CA LEU A 162 -23.45 -10.36 11.25
C LEU A 162 -24.51 -10.77 10.21
N GLY A 163 -24.12 -11.40 9.09
CA GLY A 163 -25.03 -11.89 8.05
C GLY A 163 -25.43 -13.37 8.15
N GLY A 164 -24.97 -14.08 9.19
CA GLY A 164 -25.14 -15.53 9.35
C GLY A 164 -26.10 -15.93 10.46
N ALA A 165 -27.32 -15.39 10.47
CA ALA A 165 -28.41 -15.89 11.32
C ALA A 165 -29.74 -15.71 10.61
N GLY A 166 -29.99 -16.54 9.59
CA GLY A 166 -31.24 -16.53 8.84
C GLY A 166 -31.41 -17.81 8.05
N GLY A 167 -31.92 -18.86 8.70
CA GLY A 167 -32.39 -20.05 8.00
C GLY A 167 -32.43 -21.32 8.85
N ALA A 168 -33.62 -21.91 8.91
CA ALA A 168 -33.95 -23.25 9.38
C ALA A 168 -34.25 -23.45 10.89
N ALA A 169 -35.35 -22.86 11.36
CA ALA A 169 -36.22 -23.59 12.28
C ALA A 169 -37.14 -24.48 11.42
N GLY A 170 -36.70 -25.71 11.17
CA GLY A 170 -37.56 -26.76 10.63
C GLY A 170 -38.60 -27.13 11.68
N GLY A 171 -39.87 -26.89 11.38
CA GLY A 171 -40.99 -27.32 12.20
C GLY A 171 -41.00 -28.84 12.30
N ALA A 172 -40.91 -29.35 13.53
CA ALA A 172 -41.21 -30.74 13.84
C ALA A 172 -42.74 -30.91 13.76
N GLU A 173 -43.19 -31.69 12.77
CA GLU A 173 -44.55 -32.21 12.72
C GLU A 173 -44.66 -33.31 13.79
N VAL A 174 -45.38 -33.01 14.88
CA VAL A 174 -45.81 -34.00 15.86
C VAL A 174 -47.19 -34.50 15.43
N VAL A 175 -47.23 -35.74 14.93
CA VAL A 175 -48.48 -36.47 14.70
C VAL A 175 -49.01 -36.95 16.06
N ASP A 176 -50.04 -36.26 16.56
CA ASP A 176 -50.84 -36.68 17.70
C ASP A 176 -51.86 -37.74 17.22
N LEU A 177 -51.69 -38.98 17.66
CA LEU A 177 -52.66 -40.06 17.49
C LEU A 177 -53.43 -40.20 18.80
N THR A 178 -54.49 -39.41 18.96
CA THR A 178 -55.53 -39.67 19.95
C THR A 178 -56.91 -39.47 19.30
N GLY A 179 -57.82 -40.43 19.48
CA GLY A 179 -59.23 -40.21 19.16
C GLY A 179 -60.00 -41.44 18.68
N ASP A 180 -60.46 -42.24 19.64
CA ASP A 180 -61.47 -43.29 19.57
C ASP A 180 -62.91 -42.71 19.44
N SER A 181 -63.92 -43.57 19.23
CA SER A 181 -65.39 -43.36 19.09
C SER A 181 -65.90 -43.13 17.65
N ASP A 182 -66.92 -43.81 17.11
CA ASP A 182 -67.98 -44.70 17.63
C ASP A 182 -68.40 -45.68 16.52
#